data_AF-B7GPK9-F1
#
_entry.id   AF-B7GPK9-F1
#
_cell.length_a   1.000
_cell.length_b   1.000
_cell.length_c   1.000
_cell.angle_alpha   90.00
_cell.angle_beta   90.00
_cell.angle_gamma   90.00
#
_symmetry.space_group_name_H-M   'P 1'
#
loop_
_entity.id
_entity.type
_entity.pdbx_description
1 polymer ?
#
loop_
_entity_poly.entity_id
_entity_poly.type
_entity_poly.pdbx_seq_one_letter_code
_entity_poly.pdbx_strand_id
1 'polypeptide(L)'
;MSSGRGNHGTSLLGRIANRVGEELSVPPRTAKERFRHELKYLISYAQKADLNVRMAPLLGLDKHAGNGGYMIRSLYFDDYWNTAYQEKVDGVLLRKKYRIRIYDYSDRVIKLERKRKSDSWIYKEDAPLTHEQFDRILAGDYEFLRDSEHQLCREFYVECMCNVLRPRVIVDYEREPWILDAGTVRVTFDMNVRAAVGGFDIFDSTLPVLPVLEPGKLVMEVKFTEFLPQMVRDLLPGKAQELTSASKYVLCYDKASYLRGFGYWQEGWSVPSL
;
A
#
# COMPACT_ATOMS: atom_id res chain seq x y z
N MET A 1 -61.82 40.78 0.17
CA MET A 1 -61.36 39.91 -0.93
C MET A 1 -59.93 39.49 -0.65
N SER A 2 -59.64 38.20 -0.84
CA SER A 2 -58.32 37.52 -0.78
C SER A 2 -57.65 37.34 0.59
N SER A 3 -57.84 36.16 1.17
CA SER A 3 -56.95 35.54 2.16
C SER A 3 -56.26 34.34 1.50
N GLY A 4 -54.93 34.29 1.65
CA GLY A 4 -54.02 33.46 0.85
C GLY A 4 -54.13 31.94 0.99
N ARG A 5 -53.68 31.28 -0.06
CA ARG A 5 -53.16 29.91 -0.06
C ARG A 5 -51.82 29.92 -0.80
N GLY A 6 -50.74 29.59 -0.11
CA GLY A 6 -49.43 29.29 -0.70
C GLY A 6 -48.98 27.94 -0.14
N ASN A 7 -49.10 26.91 -0.97
CA ASN A 7 -48.95 25.50 -0.62
C ASN A 7 -47.46 25.12 -0.46
N HIS A 8 -47.15 24.36 0.58
CA HIS A 8 -45.85 23.71 0.79
C HIS A 8 -45.62 22.60 -0.24
N GLY A 9 -44.42 22.57 -0.84
CA GLY A 9 -44.05 21.52 -1.78
C GLY A 9 -42.60 21.59 -2.24
N THR A 10 -41.64 21.72 -1.33
CA THR A 10 -40.23 21.45 -1.67
C THR A 10 -40.04 19.94 -1.82
N SER A 11 -39.89 19.50 -3.06
CA SER A 11 -39.87 18.09 -3.46
C SER A 11 -38.69 17.32 -2.86
N LEU A 12 -38.96 16.07 -2.48
CA LEU A 12 -37.98 15.07 -2.03
C LEU A 12 -36.83 14.88 -3.05
N LEU A 13 -37.09 15.18 -4.32
CA LEU A 13 -36.12 15.11 -5.42
C LEU A 13 -34.97 16.15 -5.29
N GLY A 14 -35.24 17.33 -4.73
CA GLY A 14 -34.20 18.34 -4.48
C GLY A 14 -33.20 17.92 -3.39
N ARG A 15 -33.64 17.08 -2.42
CA ARG A 15 -32.78 16.58 -1.35
C ARG A 15 -31.89 15.41 -1.80
N ILE A 16 -32.33 14.63 -2.78
CA ILE A 16 -31.55 13.53 -3.37
C ILE A 16 -30.50 14.09 -4.34
N ALA A 17 -30.83 15.11 -5.13
CA ALA A 17 -29.87 15.76 -6.03
C ALA A 17 -28.68 16.39 -5.29
N ASN A 18 -28.91 16.98 -4.10
CA ASN A 18 -27.83 17.56 -3.30
C ASN A 18 -26.92 16.50 -2.64
N ARG A 19 -27.43 15.29 -2.32
CA ARG A 19 -26.59 14.21 -1.79
C ARG A 19 -25.68 13.58 -2.84
N VAL A 20 -26.14 13.46 -4.08
CA VAL A 20 -25.32 12.93 -5.18
C VAL A 20 -24.27 13.95 -5.65
N GLY A 21 -24.53 15.25 -5.49
CA GLY A 21 -23.57 16.33 -5.79
C GLY A 21 -22.42 16.45 -4.79
N GLU A 22 -22.63 16.13 -3.51
CA GLU A 22 -21.57 16.13 -2.49
C GLU A 22 -20.64 14.90 -2.60
N GLU A 23 -21.15 13.72 -2.98
CA GLU A 23 -20.33 12.52 -3.22
C GLU A 23 -19.41 12.61 -4.45
N LEU A 24 -19.70 13.54 -5.38
CA LEU A 24 -18.89 13.85 -6.56
C LEU A 24 -18.09 15.15 -6.42
N SER A 25 -18.11 15.78 -5.25
CA SER A 25 -17.35 17.01 -5.02
C SER A 25 -15.86 16.69 -4.85
N VAL A 26 -15.05 17.18 -5.79
CA VAL A 26 -13.59 17.14 -5.73
C VAL A 26 -13.17 17.80 -4.41
N PRO A 27 -12.42 17.11 -3.53
CA PRO A 27 -12.08 17.65 -2.22
C PRO A 27 -11.23 18.93 -2.36
N PRO A 28 -11.35 19.87 -1.40
CA PRO A 28 -10.66 21.15 -1.45
C PRO A 28 -9.13 20.96 -1.51
N ARG A 29 -8.50 21.74 -2.39
CA ARG A 29 -7.04 21.79 -2.64
C ARG A 29 -6.27 22.32 -1.43
N THR A 30 -6.16 21.54 -0.36
CA THR A 30 -5.34 21.89 0.80
C THR A 30 -4.66 20.66 1.38
N ALA A 31 -3.72 20.12 0.62
CA ALA A 31 -2.45 19.56 1.07
C ALA A 31 -1.57 19.47 -0.19
N LYS A 32 -0.25 19.45 -0.02
CA LYS A 32 0.80 19.48 -1.05
C LYS A 32 0.82 18.23 -1.95
N GLU A 33 -0.32 17.82 -2.49
CA GLU A 33 -0.47 16.56 -3.23
C GLU A 33 -0.25 16.79 -4.71
N ARG A 34 1.03 16.83 -5.09
CA ARG A 34 1.41 16.65 -6.47
C ARG A 34 1.20 15.18 -6.81
N PHE A 35 0.35 14.92 -7.81
CA PHE A 35 0.30 13.63 -8.46
C PHE A 35 1.70 13.10 -8.72
N ARG A 36 1.85 11.79 -8.57
CA ARG A 36 3.09 11.11 -8.91
C ARG A 36 2.79 10.04 -9.94
N HIS A 37 3.52 10.09 -11.05
CA HIS A 37 3.62 8.98 -11.97
C HIS A 37 4.45 7.86 -11.32
N GLU A 38 4.07 6.62 -11.56
CA GLU A 38 4.75 5.42 -11.06
C GLU A 38 4.89 4.44 -12.23
N LEU A 39 6.12 4.24 -12.70
CA LEU A 39 6.49 3.21 -13.68
C LEU A 39 7.10 2.02 -12.94
N LYS A 40 6.83 0.81 -13.40
CA LYS A 40 7.38 -0.42 -12.80
C LYS A 40 7.95 -1.32 -13.87
N TYR A 41 9.06 -1.97 -13.57
CA TYR A 41 9.73 -2.88 -14.48
C TYR A 41 10.18 -4.14 -13.75
N LEU A 42 10.11 -5.28 -14.44
CA LEU A 42 10.76 -6.51 -14.00
C LEU A 42 12.12 -6.60 -14.69
N ILE A 43 13.21 -6.45 -13.95
CA ILE A 43 14.56 -6.45 -14.52
C ILE A 43 15.41 -7.55 -13.87
N SER A 44 16.51 -7.89 -14.52
CA SER A 44 17.53 -8.80 -13.99
C SER A 44 18.56 -8.05 -13.14
N TYR A 45 19.31 -8.79 -12.31
CA TYR A 45 20.46 -8.23 -11.58
C TYR A 45 21.55 -7.69 -12.52
N ALA A 46 21.74 -8.28 -13.71
CA ALA A 46 22.68 -7.76 -14.70
C ALA A 46 22.25 -6.37 -15.20
N GLN A 47 20.96 -6.19 -15.49
CA GLN A 47 20.42 -4.87 -15.85
C GLN A 47 20.52 -3.87 -14.70
N LYS A 48 20.28 -4.29 -13.45
CA LYS A 48 20.51 -3.44 -12.28
C LYS A 48 21.97 -2.98 -12.18
N ALA A 49 22.93 -3.88 -12.40
CA ALA A 49 24.34 -3.53 -12.34
C ALA A 49 24.71 -2.47 -13.40
N ASP A 50 24.24 -2.64 -14.65
CA ASP A 50 24.40 -1.64 -15.71
C ASP A 50 23.77 -0.29 -15.33
N LEU A 51 22.52 -0.33 -14.84
CA LEU A 51 21.79 0.87 -14.40
C LEU A 51 22.51 1.59 -13.26
N ASN A 52 23.07 0.88 -12.28
CA ASN A 52 23.78 1.50 -11.16
C ASN A 52 25.00 2.29 -11.65
N VAL A 53 25.78 1.74 -12.59
CA VAL A 53 26.93 2.44 -13.18
C VAL A 53 26.48 3.70 -13.93
N ARG A 54 25.41 3.60 -14.71
CA ARG A 54 24.88 4.72 -15.51
C ARG A 54 24.17 5.79 -14.68
N MET A 55 23.55 5.41 -13.56
CA MET A 55 22.86 6.32 -12.65
C MET A 55 23.79 7.02 -11.66
N ALA A 56 24.89 6.40 -11.25
CA ALA A 56 25.84 6.98 -10.29
C ALA A 56 26.26 8.44 -10.56
N PRO A 57 26.55 8.87 -11.82
CA PRO A 57 26.89 10.27 -12.09
C PRO A 57 25.68 11.22 -12.14
N LEU A 58 24.45 10.70 -12.11
CA LEU A 58 23.22 11.46 -12.33
C LEU A 58 22.30 11.52 -11.09
N LEU A 59 22.25 10.46 -10.29
CA LEU A 59 21.36 10.30 -9.14
C LEU A 59 22.19 10.14 -7.87
N GLY A 60 21.72 10.71 -6.76
CA GLY A 60 22.26 10.45 -5.43
C GLY A 60 21.58 9.27 -4.75
N LEU A 61 22.24 8.62 -3.80
CA LEU A 61 21.59 7.68 -2.89
C LEU A 61 20.71 8.42 -1.88
N ASP A 62 19.60 7.81 -1.45
CA ASP A 62 18.78 8.35 -0.36
C ASP A 62 19.61 8.43 0.92
N LYS A 63 19.61 9.58 1.60
CA LYS A 63 20.27 9.80 2.89
C LYS A 63 19.87 8.80 3.98
N HIS A 64 18.70 8.20 3.87
CA HIS A 64 18.21 7.19 4.80
C HIS A 64 18.67 5.76 4.46
N ALA A 65 19.28 5.55 3.29
CA ALA A 65 19.83 4.27 2.87
C ALA A 65 21.29 4.14 3.33
N GLY A 66 21.50 3.82 4.61
CA GLY A 66 22.82 3.77 5.25
C GLY A 66 23.88 3.02 4.43
N ASN A 67 23.71 1.70 4.23
CA ASN A 67 24.60 0.86 3.41
C ASN A 67 24.10 0.72 1.96
N GLY A 68 23.47 1.76 1.40
CA GLY A 68 22.90 1.71 0.05
C GLY A 68 21.51 1.07 -0.03
N GLY A 69 20.94 0.59 1.08
CA GLY A 69 19.56 0.10 1.12
C GLY A 69 19.05 -0.12 2.54
N TYR A 70 17.81 -0.61 2.63
CA TYR A 70 17.16 -0.99 3.89
C TYR A 70 16.10 -2.08 3.65
N MET A 71 15.78 -2.85 4.69
CA MET A 71 14.74 -3.87 4.63
C MET A 71 13.38 -3.24 4.88
N ILE A 72 12.39 -3.59 4.07
CA ILE A 72 11.00 -3.22 4.29
C ILE A 72 10.20 -4.48 4.54
N ARG A 73 9.47 -4.47 5.65
CA ARG A 73 8.42 -5.43 5.95
C ARG A 73 7.07 -4.71 6.05
N SER A 74 6.05 -5.28 5.42
CA SER A 74 4.70 -4.71 5.45
C SER A 74 3.66 -5.81 5.65
N LEU A 75 2.90 -5.74 6.74
CA LEU A 75 1.71 -6.55 6.94
C LEU A 75 0.53 -5.89 6.23
N TYR A 76 0.05 -6.53 5.17
CA TYR A 76 -1.15 -6.12 4.45
C TYR A 76 -2.39 -6.67 5.11
N PHE A 77 -3.45 -5.89 5.05
CA PHE A 77 -4.78 -6.25 5.54
C PHE A 77 -5.75 -6.37 4.38
N ASP A 78 -6.69 -7.29 4.48
CA ASP A 78 -7.82 -7.43 3.56
C ASP A 78 -9.07 -7.84 4.32
N ASP A 79 -10.22 -7.65 3.70
CA ASP A 79 -11.51 -7.99 4.29
C ASP A 79 -11.83 -9.47 4.09
N TYR A 80 -12.98 -9.89 4.63
CA TYR A 80 -13.45 -11.28 4.52
C TYR A 80 -13.52 -11.77 3.06
N TRP A 81 -13.86 -10.88 2.13
CA TRP A 81 -14.03 -11.20 0.70
C TRP A 81 -12.73 -11.07 -0.10
N ASN A 82 -11.63 -10.64 0.54
CA ASN A 82 -10.40 -10.23 -0.11
C ASN A 82 -10.65 -9.16 -1.19
N THR A 83 -11.52 -8.18 -0.89
CA THR A 83 -11.92 -7.13 -1.82
C THR A 83 -10.71 -6.38 -2.37
N ALA A 84 -9.71 -6.05 -1.54
CA ALA A 84 -8.53 -5.31 -2.00
C ALA A 84 -7.66 -6.13 -2.96
N TYR A 85 -7.61 -7.46 -2.78
CA TYR A 85 -7.02 -8.39 -3.74
C TYR A 85 -7.82 -8.38 -5.05
N GLN A 86 -9.12 -8.67 -4.97
CA GLN A 86 -9.98 -8.84 -6.14
C GLN A 86 -10.07 -7.56 -6.99
N GLU A 87 -10.32 -6.41 -6.38
CA GLU A 87 -10.34 -5.10 -7.04
C GLU A 87 -9.02 -4.77 -7.78
N LYS A 88 -7.89 -5.28 -7.28
CA LYS A 88 -6.59 -5.07 -7.92
C LYS A 88 -6.40 -6.00 -9.11
N VAL A 89 -6.84 -7.24 -9.01
CA VAL A 89 -6.80 -8.23 -10.11
C VAL A 89 -7.74 -7.81 -11.22
N ASP A 90 -8.97 -7.40 -10.88
CA ASP A 90 -10.01 -6.98 -11.83
C ASP A 90 -9.78 -5.59 -12.43
N GLY A 91 -8.71 -4.91 -12.02
CA GLY A 91 -8.38 -3.61 -12.58
C GLY A 91 -9.28 -2.46 -12.13
N VAL A 92 -10.11 -2.65 -11.10
CA VAL A 92 -11.04 -1.63 -10.57
C VAL A 92 -10.33 -0.28 -10.32
N LEU A 93 -10.91 0.78 -10.84
CA LEU A 93 -10.32 2.12 -10.84
C LEU A 93 -10.30 2.76 -9.45
N LEU A 94 -11.37 2.55 -8.68
CA LEU A 94 -11.52 3.00 -7.30
C LEU A 94 -11.20 1.84 -6.36
N ARG A 95 -10.07 1.87 -5.68
CA ARG A 95 -9.66 0.80 -4.76
C ARG A 95 -8.77 1.30 -3.65
N LYS A 96 -8.75 0.62 -2.51
CA LYS A 96 -7.91 0.98 -1.36
C LYS A 96 -7.21 -0.24 -0.78
N LYS A 97 -6.04 -0.03 -0.18
CA LYS A 97 -5.29 -1.06 0.56
C LYS A 97 -4.74 -0.49 1.84
N TYR A 98 -4.83 -1.26 2.92
CA TYR A 98 -4.21 -0.96 4.20
C TYR A 98 -3.00 -1.85 4.43
N ARG A 99 -1.99 -1.29 5.10
CA ARG A 99 -0.85 -2.06 5.59
C ARG A 99 -0.24 -1.41 6.82
N ILE A 100 0.36 -2.21 7.67
CA ILE A 100 1.30 -1.72 8.68
C ILE A 100 2.71 -2.00 8.17
N ARG A 101 3.57 -0.99 8.19
CA ARG A 101 4.93 -1.03 7.66
C ARG A 101 5.95 -0.74 8.75
N ILE A 102 7.04 -1.49 8.72
CA ILE A 102 8.25 -1.25 9.50
C ILE A 102 9.50 -1.31 8.60
N TYR A 103 10.63 -0.94 9.19
CA TYR A 103 11.95 -0.99 8.56
C TYR A 103 12.89 -1.82 9.43
N ASP A 104 13.73 -2.65 8.80
CA ASP A 104 14.81 -3.38 9.46
C ASP A 104 14.38 -4.18 10.71
N TYR A 105 13.17 -4.76 10.69
CA TYR A 105 12.56 -5.51 11.80
C TYR A 105 12.46 -4.73 13.13
N SER A 106 12.54 -3.40 13.06
CA SER A 106 12.63 -2.52 14.21
C SER A 106 11.32 -1.76 14.43
N ASP A 107 10.99 -1.51 15.69
CA ASP A 107 9.82 -0.76 16.15
C ASP A 107 10.03 0.77 16.18
N ARG A 108 11.24 1.26 15.88
CA ARG A 108 11.56 2.70 15.78
C ARG A 108 10.57 3.51 14.92
N VAL A 109 10.07 2.91 13.84
CA VAL A 109 9.08 3.51 12.95
C VAL A 109 8.07 2.46 12.53
N ILE A 110 6.87 2.52 13.11
CA ILE A 110 5.73 1.71 12.72
C ILE A 110 4.68 2.63 12.10
N LYS A 111 4.27 2.34 10.88
CA LYS A 111 3.30 3.15 10.14
C LYS A 111 2.10 2.33 9.70
N LEU A 112 0.92 2.69 10.18
CA LEU A 112 -0.32 2.34 9.51
C LEU A 112 -0.42 3.19 8.25
N GLU A 113 -0.48 2.56 7.09
CA GLU A 113 -0.57 3.24 5.81
C GLU A 113 -1.83 2.83 5.05
N ARG A 114 -2.43 3.79 4.37
CA ARG A 114 -3.47 3.53 3.37
C ARG A 114 -3.05 4.07 2.01
N LYS A 115 -3.18 3.24 0.98
CA LYS A 115 -3.05 3.66 -0.42
C LYS A 115 -4.43 3.55 -1.09
N ARG A 116 -5.02 4.69 -1.46
CA ARG A 116 -6.22 4.77 -2.30
C ARG A 116 -5.80 5.05 -3.74
N LYS A 117 -6.42 4.36 -4.69
CA LYS A 117 -6.28 4.64 -6.13
C LYS A 117 -7.65 5.04 -6.65
N SER A 118 -7.71 6.14 -7.39
CA SER A 118 -8.90 6.63 -8.08
C SER A 118 -8.52 6.91 -9.53
N ASP A 119 -8.79 5.95 -10.41
CA ASP A 119 -8.32 5.98 -11.80
C ASP A 119 -6.79 6.13 -11.88
N SER A 120 -6.27 7.23 -12.42
CA SER A 120 -4.84 7.54 -12.51
C SER A 120 -4.26 8.12 -11.21
N TRP A 121 -5.11 8.52 -10.27
CA TRP A 121 -4.72 9.18 -9.03
C TRP A 121 -4.38 8.20 -7.92
N ILE A 122 -3.33 8.52 -7.17
CA ILE A 122 -2.92 7.75 -5.99
C ILE A 122 -2.85 8.70 -4.81
N TYR A 123 -3.63 8.39 -3.78
CA TYR A 123 -3.63 9.08 -2.49
C TYR A 123 -3.01 8.16 -1.44
N LYS A 124 -2.08 8.68 -0.65
CA LYS A 124 -1.41 7.93 0.41
C LYS A 124 -1.50 8.71 1.72
N GLU A 125 -2.02 8.05 2.73
CA GLU A 125 -1.99 8.52 4.12
C GLU A 125 -1.17 7.56 4.96
N ASP A 126 -0.58 8.08 6.03
CA ASP A 126 -0.02 7.27 7.09
C ASP A 126 -0.26 7.88 8.47
N ALA A 127 -0.29 7.01 9.48
CA ALA A 127 -0.39 7.35 10.89
C ALA A 127 0.65 6.51 11.66
N PRO A 128 1.32 7.10 12.66
CA PRO A 128 2.24 6.37 13.51
C PRO A 128 1.47 5.37 14.40
N LEU A 129 2.13 4.26 14.73
CA LEU A 129 1.69 3.33 15.77
C LEU A 129 2.85 3.07 16.75
N THR A 130 2.50 2.69 17.98
CA THR A 130 3.47 2.10 18.92
C THR A 130 3.52 0.58 18.75
N HIS A 131 4.54 -0.06 19.33
CA HIS A 131 4.66 -1.52 19.38
C HIS A 131 3.42 -2.13 20.07
N GLU A 132 3.06 -1.62 21.25
CA GLU A 132 1.89 -2.07 22.00
C GLU A 132 0.59 -1.96 21.19
N GLN A 133 0.40 -0.86 20.46
CA GLN A 133 -0.76 -0.70 19.58
C GLN A 133 -0.77 -1.73 18.44
N PHE A 134 0.39 -2.08 17.89
CA PHE A 134 0.50 -3.15 16.91
C PHE A 134 0.12 -4.51 17.50
N ASP A 135 0.60 -4.84 18.70
CA ASP A 135 0.28 -6.10 19.37
C ASP A 135 -1.22 -6.23 19.63
N ARG A 136 -1.86 -5.14 20.08
CA ARG A 136 -3.32 -5.09 20.26
C ARG A 136 -4.07 -5.32 18.95
N ILE A 137 -3.65 -4.68 17.86
CA ILE A 137 -4.20 -4.90 16.51
C ILE A 137 -4.07 -6.38 16.12
N LEU A 138 -2.93 -7.01 16.38
CA LEU A 138 -2.69 -8.41 16.05
C LEU A 138 -3.53 -9.36 16.91
N ALA A 139 -3.75 -9.02 18.17
CA ALA A 139 -4.65 -9.73 19.08
C ALA A 139 -6.14 -9.53 18.76
N GLY A 140 -6.47 -8.65 17.81
CA GLY A 140 -7.85 -8.34 17.44
C GLY A 140 -8.54 -7.32 18.35
N ASP A 141 -7.80 -6.66 19.23
CA ASP A 141 -8.26 -5.54 20.03
C ASP A 141 -8.06 -4.23 19.26
N TYR A 142 -9.13 -3.75 18.63
CA TYR A 142 -9.13 -2.54 17.81
C TYR A 142 -9.72 -1.34 18.56
N GLU A 143 -10.24 -1.48 19.78
CA GLU A 143 -11.09 -0.46 20.41
C GLU A 143 -10.36 0.88 20.61
N PHE A 144 -9.06 0.83 20.90
CA PHE A 144 -8.23 2.03 21.06
C PHE A 144 -8.12 2.90 19.80
N LEU A 145 -8.33 2.31 18.62
CA LEU A 145 -8.26 3.03 17.36
C LEU A 145 -9.47 3.96 17.16
N ARG A 146 -10.61 3.64 17.79
CA ARG A 146 -11.86 4.41 17.69
C ARG A 146 -11.67 5.87 18.13
N ASP A 147 -10.92 6.05 19.22
CA ASP A 147 -10.74 7.35 19.88
C ASP A 147 -9.33 7.94 19.59
N SER A 148 -8.60 7.37 18.62
CA SER A 148 -7.29 7.88 18.19
C SER A 148 -7.40 9.31 17.67
N GLU A 149 -6.38 10.14 17.90
CA GLU A 149 -6.29 11.49 17.32
C GLU A 149 -6.13 11.46 15.78
N HIS A 150 -5.55 10.38 15.24
CA HIS A 150 -5.33 10.21 13.81
C HIS A 150 -6.58 9.71 13.10
N GLN A 151 -7.08 10.47 12.12
CA GLN A 151 -8.25 10.10 11.32
C GLN A 151 -8.09 8.73 10.64
N LEU A 152 -6.89 8.43 10.12
CA LEU A 152 -6.62 7.15 9.49
C LEU A 152 -6.82 5.96 10.44
N CYS A 153 -6.45 6.09 11.72
CA CYS A 153 -6.66 5.06 12.73
C CYS A 153 -8.16 4.83 12.99
N ARG A 154 -8.95 5.92 13.12
CA ARG A 154 -10.40 5.83 13.30
C ARG A 154 -11.10 5.20 12.09
N GLU A 155 -10.66 5.51 10.88
CA GLU A 155 -11.19 4.89 9.67
C GLU A 155 -10.78 3.42 9.57
N PHE A 156 -9.54 3.08 9.94
CA PHE A 156 -9.08 1.69 10.00
C PHE A 156 -9.87 0.86 11.02
N TYR A 157 -10.23 1.43 12.18
CA TYR A 157 -11.15 0.82 13.14
C TYR A 157 -12.48 0.43 12.49
N VAL A 158 -13.10 1.34 11.74
CA VAL A 158 -14.37 1.06 11.05
C VAL A 158 -14.20 -0.09 10.05
N GLU A 159 -13.12 -0.16 9.30
CA GLU A 159 -12.86 -1.30 8.39
C GLU A 159 -12.68 -2.61 9.15
N CYS A 160 -11.94 -2.61 10.25
CA CYS A 160 -11.74 -3.79 11.08
C CYS A 160 -13.04 -4.29 11.70
N MET A 161 -13.94 -3.40 12.12
CA MET A 161 -15.18 -3.77 12.80
C MET A 161 -16.32 -4.06 11.83
N CYS A 162 -16.51 -3.24 10.79
CA CYS A 162 -17.65 -3.36 9.87
C CYS A 162 -17.36 -4.26 8.67
N ASN A 163 -16.13 -4.27 8.16
CA ASN A 163 -15.75 -5.06 6.98
C ASN A 163 -14.89 -6.29 7.34
N VAL A 164 -14.66 -6.54 8.63
CA VAL A 164 -13.82 -7.66 9.10
C VAL A 164 -12.42 -7.60 8.45
N LEU A 165 -11.86 -6.39 8.35
CA LEU A 165 -10.51 -6.18 7.84
C LEU A 165 -9.49 -6.83 8.80
N ARG A 166 -8.69 -7.78 8.33
CA ARG A 166 -7.76 -8.59 9.14
C ARG A 166 -6.37 -8.72 8.50
N PRO A 167 -5.33 -9.02 9.30
CA PRO A 167 -4.01 -9.40 8.79
C PRO A 167 -4.09 -10.46 7.69
N ARG A 168 -3.47 -10.19 6.54
CA ARG A 168 -3.58 -11.05 5.36
C ARG A 168 -2.27 -11.56 4.82
N VAL A 169 -1.25 -10.75 4.64
CA VAL A 169 0.06 -11.23 4.15
C VAL A 169 1.17 -10.29 4.57
N ILE A 170 2.30 -10.86 4.98
CA ILE A 170 3.53 -10.11 5.19
C ILE A 170 4.31 -10.09 3.88
N VAL A 171 4.68 -8.90 3.44
CA VAL A 171 5.51 -8.66 2.26
C VAL A 171 6.85 -8.08 2.68
N ASP A 172 7.91 -8.79 2.31
CA ASP A 172 9.29 -8.53 2.65
C ASP A 172 10.11 -8.23 1.40
N TYR A 173 10.96 -7.21 1.44
CA TYR A 173 11.92 -6.92 0.36
C TYR A 173 12.99 -5.94 0.81
N GLU A 174 14.15 -6.05 0.18
CA GLU A 174 15.26 -5.10 0.32
C GLU A 174 15.09 -3.99 -0.70
N ARG A 175 15.20 -2.73 -0.26
CA ARG A 175 15.07 -1.57 -1.14
C ARG A 175 16.39 -0.81 -1.24
N GLU A 176 16.83 -0.60 -2.47
CA GLU A 176 17.90 0.34 -2.83
C GLU A 176 17.28 1.56 -3.53
N PRO A 177 17.26 2.75 -2.89
CA PRO A 177 16.71 3.96 -3.47
C PRO A 177 17.76 4.93 -4.04
N TRP A 178 17.45 5.47 -5.21
CA TRP A 178 18.17 6.54 -5.90
C TRP A 178 17.25 7.75 -6.08
N ILE A 179 17.78 8.95 -5.86
CA ILE A 179 17.03 10.21 -5.86
C ILE A 179 17.68 11.20 -6.83
N LEU A 180 16.83 11.94 -7.54
CA LEU A 180 17.19 13.13 -8.28
C LEU A 180 16.18 14.23 -7.96
N ASP A 181 16.68 15.38 -7.50
CA ASP A 181 15.83 16.50 -7.11
C ASP A 181 15.03 17.06 -8.30
N ALA A 182 15.63 17.07 -9.49
CA ALA A 182 14.96 17.44 -10.74
C ALA A 182 13.78 16.50 -11.03
N GLY A 183 12.57 17.05 -11.10
CA GLY A 183 11.33 16.27 -11.26
C GLY A 183 10.88 15.50 -10.00
N THR A 184 11.63 15.62 -8.90
CA THR A 184 11.45 14.81 -7.68
C THR A 184 11.43 13.31 -8.03
N VAL A 185 12.41 12.90 -8.83
CA VAL A 185 12.51 11.54 -9.33
C VAL A 185 13.10 10.65 -8.24
N ARG A 186 12.47 9.49 -8.05
CA ARG A 186 12.96 8.41 -7.21
C ARG A 186 12.94 7.13 -7.99
N VAL A 187 14.12 6.55 -8.22
CA VAL A 187 14.28 5.20 -8.76
C VAL A 187 14.52 4.27 -7.58
N THR A 188 13.83 3.14 -7.51
CA THR A 188 14.04 2.14 -6.45
C THR A 188 14.17 0.76 -7.03
N PHE A 189 15.14 -0.01 -6.54
CA PHE A 189 15.24 -1.44 -6.79
C PHE A 189 14.73 -2.19 -5.57
N ASP A 190 13.63 -2.90 -5.73
CA ASP A 190 13.06 -3.79 -4.73
C ASP A 190 13.50 -5.22 -5.04
N MET A 191 14.48 -5.68 -4.27
CA MET A 191 15.16 -6.97 -4.38
C MET A 191 14.59 -7.97 -3.37
N ASN A 192 14.78 -9.26 -3.66
CA ASN A 192 14.42 -10.35 -2.77
C ASN A 192 12.98 -10.21 -2.21
N VAL A 193 12.02 -9.96 -3.10
CA VAL A 193 10.61 -9.85 -2.71
C VAL A 193 10.10 -11.22 -2.27
N ARG A 194 9.57 -11.26 -1.05
CA ARG A 194 9.24 -12.47 -0.31
C ARG A 194 7.88 -12.32 0.37
N ALA A 195 7.14 -13.41 0.45
CA ALA A 195 5.99 -13.55 1.34
C ALA A 195 6.45 -14.23 2.64
N ALA A 196 6.29 -13.59 3.79
CA ALA A 196 6.51 -14.27 5.07
C ALA A 196 5.25 -15.05 5.46
N VAL A 197 5.46 -16.25 6.00
CA VAL A 197 4.42 -17.21 6.36
C VAL A 197 4.64 -17.74 7.79
N GLY A 198 3.66 -18.48 8.33
CA GLY A 198 3.77 -19.05 9.68
C GLY A 198 3.39 -18.10 10.82
N GLY A 199 3.15 -16.82 10.53
CA GLY A 199 2.70 -15.84 11.51
C GLY A 199 2.46 -14.46 10.91
N PHE A 200 2.04 -13.53 11.75
CA PHE A 200 1.81 -12.12 11.39
C PHE A 200 2.59 -11.12 12.25
N ASP A 201 3.43 -11.60 13.17
CA ASP A 201 4.36 -10.75 13.90
C ASP A 201 5.38 -10.17 12.92
N ILE A 202 5.33 -8.86 12.72
CA ILE A 202 6.23 -8.20 11.78
C ILE A 202 7.64 -8.02 12.33
N PHE A 203 7.84 -8.10 13.64
CA PHE A 203 9.15 -7.94 14.28
C PHE A 203 9.95 -9.23 14.31
N ASP A 204 9.30 -10.38 14.18
CA ASP A 204 9.98 -11.69 14.10
C ASP A 204 10.73 -11.86 12.77
N SER A 205 12.02 -11.59 12.77
CA SER A 205 12.90 -11.78 11.62
C SER A 205 13.10 -13.25 11.22
N THR A 206 12.64 -14.21 12.03
CA THR A 206 12.84 -15.65 11.82
C THR A 206 11.68 -16.33 11.08
N LEU A 207 10.58 -15.60 10.82
CA LEU A 207 9.46 -16.12 10.04
C LEU A 207 9.93 -16.74 8.72
N PRO A 208 9.47 -17.97 8.38
CA PRO A 208 9.75 -18.56 7.08
C PRO A 208 9.28 -17.67 5.93
N VAL A 209 10.06 -17.63 4.86
CA VAL A 209 9.81 -16.75 3.71
C VAL A 209 9.80 -17.52 2.39
N LEU A 210 8.95 -17.08 1.47
CA LEU A 210 8.84 -17.65 0.13
C LEU A 210 9.18 -16.57 -0.91
N PRO A 211 10.17 -16.79 -1.79
CA PRO A 211 10.44 -15.86 -2.88
C PRO A 211 9.27 -15.84 -3.87
N VAL A 212 8.86 -14.64 -4.29
CA VAL A 212 7.70 -14.46 -5.19
C VAL A 212 8.08 -14.05 -6.61
N LEU A 213 9.30 -13.58 -6.81
CA LEU A 213 9.84 -13.26 -8.12
C LEU A 213 10.58 -14.46 -8.69
N GLU A 214 10.68 -14.51 -10.02
CA GLU A 214 11.56 -15.46 -10.71
C GLU A 214 13.01 -15.30 -10.23
N PRO A 215 13.78 -16.39 -10.12
CA PRO A 215 15.19 -16.33 -9.75
C PRO A 215 15.97 -15.34 -10.63
N GLY A 216 16.77 -14.48 -10.00
CA GLY A 216 17.57 -13.47 -10.70
C GLY A 216 16.82 -12.23 -11.19
N LYS A 217 15.52 -12.11 -10.88
CA LYS A 217 14.72 -10.91 -11.18
C LYS A 217 14.48 -10.05 -9.94
N LEU A 218 14.25 -8.76 -10.17
CA LEU A 218 13.90 -7.76 -9.17
C LEU A 218 12.96 -6.69 -9.77
N VAL A 219 12.29 -5.93 -8.91
CA VAL A 219 11.35 -4.89 -9.35
C VAL A 219 12.04 -3.53 -9.31
N MET A 220 12.13 -2.86 -10.44
CA MET A 220 12.50 -1.45 -10.52
C MET A 220 11.23 -0.60 -10.52
N GLU A 221 11.13 0.39 -9.63
CA GLU A 221 10.06 1.39 -9.64
C GLU A 221 10.65 2.78 -9.90
N VAL A 222 10.01 3.58 -10.75
CA VAL A 222 10.39 4.97 -11.02
C VAL A 222 9.20 5.86 -10.68
N LYS A 223 9.39 6.76 -9.72
CA LYS A 223 8.38 7.70 -9.24
C LYS A 223 8.82 9.11 -9.52
N PHE A 224 7.94 9.94 -10.05
CA PHE A 224 8.24 11.34 -10.35
C PHE A 224 6.96 12.17 -10.29
N THR A 225 7.09 13.48 -10.13
CA THR A 225 5.94 14.38 -10.02
C THR A 225 5.45 14.83 -11.40
N GLU A 226 5.88 16.00 -11.87
CA GLU A 226 5.33 16.65 -13.07
C GLU A 226 6.04 16.20 -14.35
N PHE A 227 7.34 15.91 -14.28
CA PHE A 227 8.11 15.47 -15.44
C PHE A 227 9.21 14.48 -15.06
N LEU A 228 9.57 13.66 -16.04
CA LEU A 228 10.73 12.76 -15.98
C LEU A 228 11.82 13.34 -16.88
N PRO A 229 12.98 13.77 -16.33
CA PRO A 229 14.10 14.29 -17.11
C PRO A 229 14.52 13.32 -18.21
N GLN A 230 14.85 13.83 -19.40
CA GLN A 230 15.19 13.00 -20.56
C GLN A 230 16.35 12.04 -20.26
N MET A 231 17.38 12.51 -19.52
CA MET A 231 18.49 11.65 -19.12
C MET A 231 18.04 10.43 -18.31
N VAL A 232 17.02 10.53 -17.46
CA VAL A 232 16.49 9.38 -16.71
C VAL A 232 15.64 8.51 -17.61
N ARG A 233 14.86 9.12 -18.51
CA ARG A 233 14.06 8.40 -19.51
C ARG A 233 14.92 7.50 -20.39
N ASP A 234 16.10 7.96 -20.79
CA ASP A 234 17.06 7.21 -21.63
C ASP A 234 17.74 6.05 -20.89
N LEU A 235 17.64 6.03 -19.55
CA LEU A 235 18.07 4.89 -18.73
C LEU A 235 16.98 3.82 -18.60
N LEU A 236 15.70 4.16 -18.79
CA LEU A 236 14.63 3.24 -18.48
C LEU A 236 14.62 2.03 -19.41
N PRO A 237 14.29 0.83 -18.89
CA PRO A 237 14.05 -0.33 -19.73
C PRO A 237 12.98 -0.05 -20.79
N GLY A 238 13.07 -0.75 -21.93
CA GLY A 238 12.06 -0.63 -22.98
C GLY A 238 10.65 -0.97 -22.48
N LYS A 239 9.62 -0.34 -23.09
CA LYS A 239 8.20 -0.47 -22.67
C LYS A 239 7.70 -1.91 -22.53
N ALA A 240 8.24 -2.86 -23.30
CA ALA A 240 7.88 -4.27 -23.19
C ALA A 240 8.19 -4.91 -21.82
N GLN A 241 9.09 -4.32 -21.02
CA GLN A 241 9.43 -4.77 -19.67
C GLN A 241 8.60 -4.07 -18.59
N GLU A 242 7.71 -3.15 -18.98
CA GLU A 242 6.86 -2.41 -18.05
C GLU A 242 5.78 -3.32 -17.44
N LEU A 243 5.78 -3.41 -16.11
CA LEU A 243 4.80 -4.13 -15.33
C LEU A 243 3.60 -3.23 -15.05
N THR A 244 2.55 -3.36 -15.84
CA THR A 244 1.32 -2.55 -15.69
C THR A 244 0.42 -3.01 -14.54
N SER A 245 0.44 -4.30 -14.16
CA SER A 245 -0.51 -4.87 -13.19
C SER A 245 0.12 -5.40 -11.90
N ALA A 246 1.44 -5.65 -11.84
CA ALA A 246 2.06 -6.36 -10.72
C ALA A 246 2.04 -5.55 -9.42
N SER A 247 1.39 -6.10 -8.39
CA SER A 247 1.39 -5.57 -7.03
C SER A 247 2.08 -6.57 -6.13
N LYS A 248 3.09 -6.13 -5.36
CA LYS A 248 3.80 -7.00 -4.39
C LYS A 248 2.83 -7.75 -3.46
N TYR A 249 1.75 -7.07 -3.05
CA TYR A 249 0.66 -7.70 -2.30
C TYR A 249 0.03 -8.89 -3.01
N VAL A 250 -0.34 -8.75 -4.30
CA VAL A 250 -0.99 -9.82 -5.07
C VAL A 250 -0.01 -10.98 -5.25
N LEU A 251 1.23 -10.68 -5.66
CA LEU A 251 2.28 -11.71 -5.83
C LEU A 251 2.52 -12.51 -4.54
N CYS A 252 2.58 -11.83 -3.39
CA CYS A 252 2.79 -12.49 -2.09
C CYS A 252 1.54 -13.22 -1.61
N TYR A 253 0.36 -12.65 -1.84
CA TYR A 253 -0.91 -13.28 -1.53
C TYR A 253 -1.04 -14.60 -2.29
N ASP A 254 -0.82 -14.60 -3.60
CA ASP A 254 -0.89 -15.79 -4.45
C ASP A 254 0.11 -16.84 -3.99
N LYS A 255 1.34 -16.42 -3.69
CA LYS A 255 2.38 -17.34 -3.21
C LYS A 255 2.06 -17.92 -1.84
N ALA A 256 1.41 -17.18 -0.95
CA ALA A 256 1.02 -17.66 0.37
C ALA A 256 -0.36 -18.34 0.39
N SER A 257 -1.10 -18.33 -0.72
CA SER A 257 -2.49 -18.81 -0.79
C SER A 257 -2.65 -20.30 -0.55
N TYR A 258 -1.63 -21.13 -0.85
CA TYR A 258 -1.66 -22.58 -0.60
C TYR A 258 -1.79 -22.92 0.89
N LEU A 259 -1.35 -22.03 1.79
CA LEU A 259 -1.55 -22.17 3.24
C LEU A 259 -2.98 -21.85 3.67
N ARG A 260 -3.79 -21.30 2.77
CA ARG A 260 -5.13 -20.76 3.01
C ARG A 260 -6.21 -21.45 2.18
N GLY A 261 -5.93 -22.65 1.66
CA GLY A 261 -6.99 -23.55 1.18
C GLY A 261 -8.06 -23.76 2.27
N PHE A 262 -9.28 -24.12 1.86
CA PHE A 262 -10.56 -24.13 2.61
C PHE A 262 -10.62 -24.65 4.08
N GLY A 263 -9.52 -25.04 4.71
CA GLY A 263 -9.45 -25.52 6.11
C GLY A 263 -9.07 -24.49 7.18
N TYR A 264 -8.61 -23.27 6.88
CA TYR A 264 -8.10 -22.38 7.95
C TYR A 264 -9.17 -21.69 8.81
N TRP A 265 -10.44 -21.67 8.37
CA TRP A 265 -11.55 -21.09 9.14
C TRP A 265 -12.52 -22.14 9.71
N GLN A 266 -12.25 -23.44 9.49
CA GLN A 266 -12.84 -24.51 10.28
C GLN A 266 -11.80 -25.00 11.28
N GLU A 267 -11.60 -24.27 12.36
CA GLU A 267 -11.44 -24.86 13.69
C GLU A 267 -11.44 -23.74 14.73
N GLY A 268 -12.32 -23.90 15.71
CA GLY A 268 -12.40 -23.02 16.85
C GLY A 268 -11.08 -23.00 17.60
N TRP A 269 -10.77 -21.82 18.11
CA TRP A 269 -9.64 -21.54 18.99
C TRP A 269 -9.58 -22.55 20.16
N SER A 270 -8.70 -23.55 20.07
CA SER A 270 -8.21 -24.29 21.22
C SER A 270 -6.71 -24.08 21.32
N VAL A 271 -6.33 -23.30 22.32
CA VAL A 271 -4.94 -23.09 22.75
C VAL A 271 -4.42 -24.45 23.23
N PRO A 272 -3.34 -25.02 22.67
CA PRO A 272 -2.73 -26.19 23.28
C PRO A 272 -2.06 -25.77 24.59
N SER A 273 -2.63 -26.21 25.70
CA SER A 273 -1.96 -26.22 27.00
C SER A 273 -0.90 -27.32 27.00
N LEU A 274 0.35 -26.89 27.18
CA LEU A 274 1.59 -27.65 27.51
C LEU A 274 1.95 -28.87 26.66
#